data_AF-A0A7U5XWY5-F1
#
_entry.id   AF-A0A7U5XWY5-F1
#
_cell.length_a   1.000
_cell.length_b   1.000
_cell.length_c   1.000
_cell.angle_alpha   90.00
_cell.angle_beta   90.00
_cell.angle_gamma   90.00
#
_symmetry.space_group_name_H-M   'P 1'
#
loop_
_entity.id
_entity.type
_entity.pdbx_description
1 polymer ?
#
loop_
_entity_poly.entity_id
_entity_poly.type
_entity_poly.pdbx_seq_one_letter_code
_entity_poly.pdbx_strand_id
1 'polypeptide(L)'
;MTAYASAHDETIFCVDELVEALGNDERAVRKVVHIVRDCISTGIEPLNQAGDAVQQARFMEARRIIHHLRDTISELGARRFVAACLGLELALSEGKVLQIPLLFTAVENELRLVMEHAGAWLDQHAGRASAR
;
A
#
# COMPACT_ATOMS: atom_id res chain seq x y z
N MET A 1 -22.89 -17.27 1.91
CA MET A 1 -21.94 -17.60 0.83
C MET A 1 -21.08 -16.35 0.65
N THR A 2 -20.11 -16.15 1.54
CA THR A 2 -19.47 -14.82 1.74
C THR A 2 -17.98 -14.88 2.10
N ALA A 3 -17.37 -16.07 2.11
CA ALA A 3 -15.97 -16.24 2.48
C ALA A 3 -14.97 -15.81 1.38
N TYR A 4 -15.38 -15.82 0.11
CA TYR A 4 -14.51 -15.44 -1.01
C TYR A 4 -14.20 -13.94 -1.08
N ALA A 5 -15.12 -13.07 -0.63
CA ALA A 5 -14.87 -11.63 -0.58
C ALA A 5 -13.86 -11.29 0.52
N SER A 6 -13.99 -11.90 1.71
CA SER A 6 -13.06 -11.71 2.84
C SER A 6 -11.62 -12.01 2.47
N ALA A 7 -11.37 -13.17 1.86
CA ALA A 7 -10.00 -13.57 1.48
C ALA A 7 -9.38 -12.66 0.40
N HIS A 8 -10.19 -12.11 -0.51
CA HIS A 8 -9.71 -11.15 -1.50
C HIS A 8 -9.41 -9.79 -0.86
N ASP A 9 -10.26 -9.32 0.06
CA ASP A 9 -10.08 -8.06 0.79
C ASP A 9 -8.86 -8.12 1.74
N GLU A 10 -8.63 -9.26 2.37
CA GLU A 10 -7.46 -9.53 3.23
C GLU A 10 -6.12 -9.39 2.47
N THR A 11 -6.12 -9.57 1.15
CA THR A 11 -4.91 -9.37 0.32
C THR A 11 -4.72 -7.92 -0.16
N ILE A 12 -5.75 -7.08 -0.02
CA ILE A 12 -5.70 -5.64 -0.30
C ILE A 12 -5.16 -4.92 0.93
N PHE A 13 -5.67 -5.22 2.11
CA PHE A 13 -5.27 -4.60 3.37
C PHE A 13 -5.59 -5.54 4.53
N CYS A 14 -4.61 -5.82 5.38
CA CYS A 14 -4.79 -6.62 6.59
C CYS A 14 -3.72 -6.26 7.63
N VAL A 15 -4.17 -5.74 8.77
CA VAL A 15 -3.29 -5.31 9.88
C VAL A 15 -3.37 -6.24 11.08
N ASP A 16 -4.06 -7.37 10.97
CA ASP A 16 -4.28 -8.30 12.08
C ASP A 16 -2.95 -8.87 12.60
N GLU A 17 -2.07 -9.29 11.69
CA GLU A 17 -0.72 -9.76 12.04
C GLU A 17 0.09 -8.67 12.76
N LEU A 18 -0.09 -7.40 12.38
CA LEU A 18 0.58 -6.26 13.02
C LEU A 18 0.02 -5.97 14.42
N VAL A 19 -1.30 -6.07 14.61
CA VAL A 19 -1.95 -5.92 15.93
C VAL A 19 -1.51 -7.05 16.86
N GLU A 20 -1.47 -8.29 16.36
CA GLU A 20 -1.00 -9.47 17.10
C GLU A 20 0.46 -9.32 17.53
N ALA A 21 1.35 -8.92 16.61
CA ALA A 21 2.76 -8.71 16.88
C ALA A 21 3.02 -7.63 17.96
N LEU A 22 2.11 -6.67 18.09
CA LEU A 22 2.19 -5.57 19.07
C LEU A 22 1.54 -5.90 20.42
N GLY A 23 0.97 -7.09 20.60
CA GLY A 23 0.43 -7.58 21.87
C GLY A 23 -1.09 -7.69 21.95
N ASN A 24 -1.81 -7.44 20.84
CA ASN A 24 -3.26 -7.63 20.71
C ASN A 24 -4.12 -6.94 21.79
N ASP A 25 -3.72 -5.74 22.22
CA ASP A 25 -4.45 -4.92 23.19
C ASP A 25 -4.86 -3.55 22.62
N GLU A 26 -5.62 -2.77 23.39
CA GLU A 26 -6.04 -1.42 22.97
C GLU A 26 -4.87 -0.45 22.74
N ARG A 27 -3.67 -0.73 23.28
CA ARG A 27 -2.47 0.07 23.01
C ARG A 27 -1.86 -0.33 21.67
N ALA A 28 -1.84 -1.63 21.34
CA ALA A 28 -1.45 -2.16 20.06
C ALA A 28 -2.32 -1.56 18.95
N VAL A 29 -3.65 -1.61 19.09
CA VAL A 29 -4.58 -1.02 18.11
C VAL A 29 -4.31 0.48 17.89
N ARG A 30 -4.08 1.25 18.96
CA ARG A 30 -3.74 2.68 18.83
C ARG A 30 -2.44 2.94 18.08
N LYS A 31 -1.42 2.11 18.29
CA LYS A 31 -0.17 2.18 17.52
C LYS A 31 -0.41 1.85 16.05
N VAL A 32 -1.18 0.81 15.76
CA VAL A 32 -1.54 0.44 14.38
C VAL A 32 -2.32 1.56 13.70
N VAL A 33 -3.23 2.24 14.40
CA VAL A 33 -3.91 3.44 13.87
C VAL A 33 -2.93 4.53 13.43
N HIS A 34 -1.87 4.76 14.21
CA HIS A 34 -0.84 5.72 13.84
C HIS A 34 -0.04 5.26 12.61
N ILE A 35 0.38 3.99 12.58
CA ILE A 35 1.12 3.39 11.46
C ILE A 35 0.29 3.48 10.17
N VAL A 36 -0.97 3.04 10.20
CA VAL A 36 -1.86 3.08 9.04
C VAL A 36 -2.02 4.51 8.52
N ARG A 37 -2.20 5.48 9.41
CA ARG A 37 -2.33 6.90 9.04
C ARG A 37 -1.05 7.43 8.39
N ASP A 38 0.11 7.09 8.94
CA ASP A 38 1.40 7.55 8.44
C ASP A 38 1.69 6.94 7.06
N CYS A 39 1.44 5.65 6.87
CA CYS A 39 1.63 4.95 5.59
C CYS A 39 0.78 5.55 4.47
N ILE A 40 -0.49 5.91 4.73
CA ILE A 40 -1.37 6.47 3.70
C ILE A 40 -1.28 8.00 3.57
N SER A 41 -0.57 8.68 4.48
CA SER A 41 -0.48 10.16 4.51
C SER A 41 0.13 10.76 3.24
N THR A 42 1.06 10.03 2.61
CA THR A 42 1.76 10.49 1.41
C THR A 42 0.90 10.33 0.15
N GLY A 43 -0.15 9.49 0.21
CA GLY A 43 -1.08 9.27 -0.89
C GLY A 43 -0.40 8.81 -2.19
N ILE A 44 -0.81 9.41 -3.31
CA ILE A 44 -0.31 9.07 -4.66
C ILE A 44 0.99 9.78 -5.06
N GLU A 45 1.51 10.68 -4.23
CA GLU A 45 2.64 11.54 -4.58
C GLU A 45 3.90 10.77 -5.01
N PRO A 46 4.31 9.67 -4.35
CA PRO A 46 5.48 8.91 -4.78
C PRO A 46 5.27 8.27 -6.16
N LEU A 47 4.03 7.93 -6.52
CA LEU A 47 3.73 7.39 -7.83
C LEU A 47 3.85 8.46 -8.93
N ASN A 48 3.42 9.69 -8.65
CA ASN A 48 3.61 10.83 -9.55
C ASN A 48 5.11 11.08 -9.80
N GLN A 49 5.92 11.12 -8.72
CA GLN A 49 7.37 11.32 -8.81
C GLN A 49 8.06 10.20 -9.60
N ALA A 50 7.64 8.95 -9.40
CA ALA A 50 8.15 7.83 -10.18
C ALA A 50 7.76 7.94 -11.66
N GLY A 51 6.53 8.40 -11.96
CA GLY A 51 6.07 8.68 -13.31
C GLY A 51 6.90 9.76 -14.01
N ASP A 52 7.19 10.86 -13.32
CA ASP A 52 8.04 11.94 -13.83
C ASP A 52 9.46 11.47 -14.13
N ALA A 53 10.04 10.64 -13.24
CA ALA A 53 11.34 10.02 -13.47
C ALA A 53 11.33 9.11 -14.71
N VAL A 54 10.25 8.36 -14.95
CA VAL A 54 10.09 7.55 -16.17
C VAL A 54 10.04 8.41 -17.43
N GLN A 55 9.27 9.51 -17.42
CA GLN A 55 9.21 10.44 -18.57
C GLN A 55 10.59 11.02 -18.91
N GLN A 56 11.45 11.17 -17.91
CA GLN A 56 12.81 11.67 -18.03
C GLN A 56 13.86 10.56 -18.26
N ALA A 57 13.41 9.33 -18.56
CA ALA A 57 14.25 8.13 -18.75
C ALA A 57 15.15 7.78 -17.53
N ARG A 58 14.81 8.27 -16.33
CA ARG A 58 15.51 7.99 -15.07
C ARG A 58 14.93 6.73 -14.40
N PHE A 59 15.00 5.59 -15.09
CA PHE A 59 14.35 4.35 -14.63
C PHE A 59 14.83 3.84 -13.27
N MET A 60 16.12 4.03 -12.94
CA MET A 60 16.67 3.61 -11.65
C MET A 60 16.17 4.47 -10.49
N GLU A 61 15.88 5.74 -10.73
CA GLU A 61 15.27 6.63 -9.75
C GLU A 61 13.81 6.24 -9.52
N ALA A 62 13.04 6.08 -10.60
CA ALA A 62 11.67 5.58 -10.54
C ALA A 62 11.59 4.26 -9.76
N ARG A 63 12.50 3.31 -10.02
CA ARG A 63 12.56 2.02 -9.32
C ARG A 63 12.77 2.20 -7.81
N ARG A 64 13.64 3.13 -7.39
CA ARG A 64 13.89 3.41 -5.97
C ARG A 64 12.67 4.02 -5.30
N ILE A 65 11.97 4.92 -5.97
CA ILE A 65 10.74 5.53 -5.45
C ILE A 65 9.66 4.45 -5.26
N ILE A 66 9.43 3.60 -6.27
CA ILE A 66 8.47 2.48 -6.18
C ILE A 66 8.85 1.49 -5.08
N HIS A 67 10.13 1.15 -4.97
CA HIS A 67 10.64 0.26 -3.93
C HIS A 67 10.38 0.82 -2.53
N HIS A 68 10.65 2.11 -2.31
CA HIS A 68 10.39 2.74 -1.02
C HIS A 68 8.90 2.78 -0.68
N LEU A 69 8.06 3.14 -1.67
CA LEU A 69 6.60 3.12 -1.51
C LEU A 69 6.10 1.71 -1.15
N ARG A 70 6.62 0.68 -1.83
CA ARG A 70 6.31 -0.72 -1.55
C ARG A 70 6.65 -1.10 -0.11
N ASP A 71 7.85 -0.77 0.35
CA ASP A 71 8.28 -1.12 1.71
C ASP A 71 7.36 -0.47 2.76
N THR A 72 7.04 0.82 2.61
CA THR A 72 6.12 1.54 3.50
C THR A 72 4.73 0.91 3.56
N ILE A 73 4.16 0.53 2.40
CA ILE A 73 2.79 -0.02 2.34
C ILE A 73 2.77 -1.51 2.70
N SER A 74 3.89 -2.23 2.59
CA SER A 74 3.97 -3.67 2.91
C SER A 74 3.60 -3.98 4.37
N GLU A 75 3.83 -3.02 5.28
CA GLU A 75 3.47 -3.11 6.70
C GLU A 75 1.95 -3.24 6.93
N LEU A 76 1.14 -2.89 5.93
CA LEU A 76 -0.32 -2.95 5.99
C LEU A 76 -0.90 -4.28 5.48
N GLY A 77 -0.06 -5.29 5.26
CA GLY A 77 -0.50 -6.59 4.73
C GLY A 77 -0.99 -6.54 3.27
N ALA A 78 -0.66 -5.48 2.52
CA ALA A 78 -1.14 -5.23 1.17
C ALA A 78 -0.44 -6.10 0.10
N ARG A 79 -0.65 -7.42 0.16
CA ARG A 79 0.05 -8.41 -0.68
C ARG A 79 -0.13 -8.17 -2.19
N ARG A 80 -1.32 -7.74 -2.62
CA ARG A 80 -1.58 -7.41 -4.03
C ARG A 80 -0.77 -6.21 -4.51
N PHE A 81 -0.74 -5.15 -3.71
CA PHE A 81 0.06 -3.96 -3.97
C PHE A 81 1.56 -4.30 -4.08
N VAL A 82 2.07 -5.10 -3.14
CA VAL A 82 3.46 -5.57 -3.16
C VAL A 82 3.79 -6.30 -4.46
N ALA A 83 2.92 -7.21 -4.91
CA ALA A 83 3.12 -7.94 -6.16
C ALA A 83 3.13 -7.01 -7.39
N ALA A 84 2.23 -6.03 -7.45
CA ALA A 84 2.20 -5.03 -8.53
C ALA A 84 3.48 -4.19 -8.58
N CYS A 85 3.97 -3.72 -7.42
CA CYS A 85 5.23 -2.98 -7.33
C CYS A 85 6.42 -3.82 -7.78
N LEU A 86 6.51 -5.10 -7.39
CA LEU A 86 7.58 -5.99 -7.84
C LEU A 86 7.60 -6.16 -9.36
N GLY A 87 6.43 -6.29 -9.99
CA GLY A 87 6.32 -6.33 -11.44
C GLY A 87 6.83 -5.06 -12.11
N LEU A 88 6.45 -3.89 -11.58
CA LEU A 88 6.90 -2.59 -12.07
C LEU A 88 8.42 -2.40 -11.86
N GLU A 89 8.95 -2.74 -10.69
CA GLU A 89 10.38 -2.67 -10.38
C GLU A 89 11.22 -3.51 -11.34
N LEU A 90 10.75 -4.71 -11.68
CA LEU A 90 11.41 -5.58 -12.64
C LEU A 90 11.41 -4.96 -14.04
N ALA A 91 10.26 -4.46 -14.50
CA ALA A 91 10.16 -3.81 -15.81
C ALA A 91 11.04 -2.56 -15.92
N LEU A 92 11.15 -1.78 -14.84
CA LEU A 92 12.05 -0.62 -14.75
C LEU A 92 13.53 -1.05 -14.78
N SER A 93 13.88 -2.14 -14.10
CA SER A 93 15.25 -2.67 -14.08
C SER A 93 15.68 -3.25 -15.42
N GLU A 94 14.76 -3.88 -16.16
CA GLU A 94 15.03 -4.53 -17.43
C GLU A 94 14.81 -3.61 -18.65
N GLY A 95 14.35 -2.37 -18.43
CA GLY A 95 14.07 -1.43 -19.52
C GLY A 95 12.91 -1.86 -20.41
N LYS A 96 11.92 -2.57 -19.87
CA LYS A 96 10.72 -3.03 -20.60
C LYS A 96 9.71 -1.89 -20.79
N VAL A 97 10.11 -0.84 -21.51
CA VAL A 97 9.39 0.44 -21.62
C VAL A 97 7.92 0.28 -22.05
N LEU A 98 7.63 -0.68 -22.92
CA LEU A 98 6.26 -0.97 -23.38
C LEU A 98 5.32 -1.48 -22.27
N GLN A 99 5.85 -2.09 -21.21
CA GLN A 99 5.08 -2.64 -20.10
C GLN A 99 4.89 -1.63 -18.96
N ILE A 100 5.76 -0.62 -18.87
CA ILE A 100 5.78 0.34 -17.78
C ILE A 100 4.42 1.04 -17.59
N PRO A 101 3.75 1.58 -18.63
CA PRO A 101 2.47 2.26 -18.44
C PRO A 101 1.39 1.37 -17.82
N LEU A 102 1.27 0.12 -18.30
CA LEU A 102 0.30 -0.85 -17.79
C LEU A 102 0.59 -1.19 -16.31
N LEU A 103 1.86 -1.38 -15.98
CA LEU A 103 2.28 -1.70 -14.62
C LEU A 103 2.11 -0.53 -13.65
N PHE A 104 2.31 0.72 -14.12
CA PHE A 104 1.98 1.91 -13.34
C PHE A 104 0.49 1.97 -13.01
N THR A 105 -0.38 1.76 -14.01
CA THR A 105 -1.83 1.72 -13.77
C THR A 105 -2.23 0.62 -12.79
N ALA A 106 -1.58 -0.55 -12.86
CA ALA A 106 -1.81 -1.62 -11.90
C ALA A 106 -1.43 -1.20 -10.46
N VAL A 107 -0.24 -0.61 -10.28
CA VAL A 107 0.21 -0.11 -8.97
C VAL A 107 -0.71 1.00 -8.45
N GLU A 108 -1.15 1.92 -9.31
CA GLU A 108 -2.07 3.00 -8.95
C GLU A 108 -3.41 2.47 -8.42
N ASN A 109 -3.98 1.49 -9.14
CA ASN A 109 -5.27 0.90 -8.75
C ASN A 109 -5.16 0.16 -7.42
N GLU A 110 -4.09 -0.62 -7.21
CA GLU A 110 -3.87 -1.32 -5.94
C GLU A 110 -3.64 -0.32 -4.80
N LEU A 111 -2.88 0.75 -5.01
CA LEU A 111 -2.68 1.79 -4.00
C LEU A 111 -3.99 2.45 -3.59
N ARG A 112 -4.88 2.74 -4.55
CA ARG A 112 -6.21 3.29 -4.27
C ARG A 112 -7.05 2.36 -3.41
N LEU A 113 -7.06 1.07 -3.74
CA LEU A 113 -7.77 0.06 -2.95
C LEU A 113 -7.21 -0.04 -1.52
N VAL A 114 -5.88 -0.03 -1.36
CA VAL A 114 -5.24 0.01 -0.03
C VAL A 114 -5.70 1.24 0.75
N MET A 115 -5.66 2.42 0.15
CA MET A 115 -6.07 3.67 0.82
C MET A 115 -7.56 3.66 1.21
N GLU A 116 -8.43 3.12 0.36
CA GLU A 116 -9.86 2.99 0.64
C GLU A 116 -10.12 2.05 1.84
N HIS A 117 -9.53 0.86 1.82
CA HIS A 117 -9.68 -0.12 2.90
C HIS A 117 -9.04 0.37 4.20
N ALA A 118 -7.86 1.00 4.13
CA ALA A 118 -7.20 1.62 5.26
C ALA A 118 -8.04 2.76 5.86
N GLY A 119 -8.65 3.60 5.01
CA GLY A 119 -9.56 4.66 5.43
C GLY A 119 -10.80 4.11 6.15
N ALA A 120 -11.46 3.11 5.56
CA ALA A 120 -12.61 2.45 6.17
C ALA A 120 -12.25 1.78 7.51
N TRP A 121 -11.06 1.18 7.61
CA TRP A 121 -10.56 0.62 8.87
C TRP A 121 -10.29 1.72 9.90
N LEU A 122 -9.66 2.84 9.50
CA LEU A 122 -9.42 3.98 10.37
C LEU A 122 -10.72 4.57 10.91
N ASP A 123 -11.76 4.71 10.09
CA ASP A 123 -13.06 5.25 10.53
C ASP A 123 -13.70 4.37 11.63
N GLN A 124 -13.61 3.05 11.48
CA GLN A 124 -14.11 2.08 12.47
C GLN A 124 -13.35 2.13 13.81
N HIS A 125 -12.07 2.52 13.79
CA HIS A 125 -11.19 2.50 14.96
C HIS A 125 -10.97 3.89 15.58
N ALA A 126 -11.10 4.97 14.79
CA ALA A 126 -11.10 6.36 15.25
C ALA A 126 -12.43 6.71 15.96
N GLY A 127 -13.56 6.17 15.49
CA GLY A 127 -14.86 6.32 16.15
C GLY A 127 -14.95 5.68 17.54
N ARG A 128 -14.14 4.65 17.83
CA ARG A 128 -14.07 4.01 19.16
C ARG A 128 -13.27 4.83 20.18
N ALA A 129 -12.40 5.74 19.73
CA ALA A 129 -11.60 6.59 20.61
C ALA A 129 -12.40 7.77 21.20
N SER A 130 -13.54 8.14 20.58
CA SER A 130 -14.38 9.26 21.01
C SER A 130 -15.52 8.85 21.95
N ALA A 131 -15.66 7.56 22.28
CA ALA A 131 -16.76 6.99 23.06
C ALA A 131 -16.34 6.55 24.49
N ARG A 132 -15.23 7.07 25.03
CA ARG A 132 -14.81 6.84 26.41
C ARG A 132 -14.64 8.16 27.17
#